data_AF-A0A1L6Z5I5-F1
#
_entry.id   AF-A0A1L6Z5I5-F1
#
_cell.length_a   1.000
_cell.length_b   1.000
_cell.length_c   1.000
_cell.angle_alpha   90.00
_cell.angle_beta   90.00
_cell.angle_gamma   90.00
#
_symmetry.space_group_name_H-M   'P 1'
#
loop_
_entity.id
_entity.type
_entity.pdbx_description
1 polymer ?
#
loop_
_entity_poly.entity_id
_entity_poly.type
_entity_poly.pdbx_seq_one_letter_code
_entity_poly.pdbx_strand_id
1 'polypeptide(L)' 'MIQPQTLLNVADNSGARKLMCIRVIGAASNQRYARIGDVIVAVIKDAVPQMPLERS' A
#
# COMPACT_ATOMS: atom_id res chain seq x y z
N MET A 1 3.96 1.87 11.95
CA MET A 1 3.81 3.26 11.47
C MET A 1 4.21 3.26 10.01
N ILE A 2 3.38 3.79 9.12
CA ILE A 2 3.55 3.68 7.67
C ILE A 2 3.74 5.09 7.10
N GLN A 3 4.76 5.30 6.28
CA GLN A 3 5.02 6.57 5.58
C GLN A 3 5.20 6.32 4.07
N PRO A 4 5.21 7.36 3.22
CA PRO A 4 5.63 7.21 1.83
C PRO A 4 6.93 6.42 1.71
N GLN A 5 7.03 5.58 0.68
CA GLN A 5 8.12 4.65 0.38
C GLN A 5 8.25 3.43 1.33
N THR A 6 7.35 3.26 2.31
CA THR A 6 7.29 2.03 3.11
C THR A 6 6.81 0.86 2.26
N LEU A 7 7.54 -0.27 2.31
CA LEU A 7 7.11 -1.54 1.72
C LEU A 7 6.25 -2.33 2.71
N LEU A 8 5.13 -2.85 2.22
CA LEU A 8 4.12 -3.58 2.99
C LEU A 8 3.82 -4.92 2.32
N ASN A 9 3.60 -5.94 3.14
CA ASN A 9 3.05 -7.21 2.67
C ASN A 9 1.53 -7.09 2.58
N VAL A 10 0.95 -7.71 1.57
CA VAL A 10 -0.51 -7.78 1.39
C VAL A 10 -1.04 -9.02 2.10
N ALA A 11 -2.14 -8.85 2.84
CA ALA A 11 -2.84 -9.92 3.55
C ALA A 11 -4.27 -10.05 3.01
N ASP A 12 -4.39 -10.27 1.71
CA ASP A 12 -5.66 -10.51 1.02
C ASP A 12 -5.48 -11.58 -0.08
N ASN A 13 -6.53 -11.83 -0.85
CA ASN A 13 -6.56 -12.76 -1.98
C ASN A 13 -6.65 -12.06 -3.35
N SER A 14 -6.30 -10.78 -3.44
CA SER A 14 -6.37 -9.98 -4.68
C SER A 14 -5.30 -10.37 -5.70
N GLY A 15 -4.23 -11.02 -5.26
CA GLY A 15 -3.05 -11.35 -6.08
C GLY A 15 -1.87 -10.41 -5.89
N ALA A 16 -2.03 -9.26 -5.22
CA ALA A 16 -0.90 -8.43 -4.82
C ALA A 16 -0.13 -9.10 -3.67
N ARG A 17 1.21 -8.99 -3.68
CA ARG A 17 2.10 -9.56 -2.63
C ARG A 17 2.82 -8.47 -1.84
N LYS A 18 3.36 -7.48 -2.56
CA LYS A 18 4.07 -6.34 -1.96
C LYS A 18 3.55 -5.03 -2.51
N LEU A 19 3.34 -4.07 -1.61
CA LEU A 19 2.93 -2.72 -1.92
C LEU A 19 3.98 -1.72 -1.43
N MET A 20 4.12 -0.60 -2.12
CA MET A 20 4.83 0.58 -1.63
C MET A 20 3.85 1.71 -1.40
N CYS A 21 3.81 2.26 -0.18
CA CYS A 21 2.99 3.43 0.13
C CYS A 21 3.48 4.64 -0.67
N ILE A 22 2.59 5.34 -1.37
CA ILE A 22 2.88 6.60 -2.07
C ILE A 22 2.34 7.78 -1.28
N ARG A 23 1.17 7.63 -0.66
CA ARG A 23 0.49 8.71 0.05
C ARG A 23 -0.43 8.16 1.13
N VAL A 24 -0.52 8.84 2.27
CA VAL A 24 -1.54 8.58 3.30
C VAL A 24 -2.77 9.45 3.02
N ILE A 25 -3.96 8.86 3.03
CA ILE A 25 -5.24 9.55 2.79
C ILE A 25 -5.87 9.93 4.13
N GLY A 26 -6.63 11.03 4.15
CA GLY A 26 -7.40 11.43 5.34
C GLY A 26 -6.58 12.11 6.43
N ALA A 27 -5.29 12.34 6.19
CA ALA A 27 -4.43 13.12 7.05
C ALA A 27 -4.96 14.55 7.16
N ALA A 28 -5.41 14.96 8.36
CA ALA A 28 -5.32 16.36 8.76
C ALA A 28 -3.90 16.86 8.41
N SER A 29 -3.75 18.13 8.05
CA SER A 29 -2.61 18.70 7.30
C SER A 29 -1.17 18.37 7.76
N ASN A 30 -0.98 17.68 8.88
CA ASN A 30 0.30 17.25 9.44
C ASN A 30 0.48 15.74 9.66
N GLN A 31 -0.43 14.87 9.24
CA GLN A 31 -0.26 13.43 9.47
C GLN A 31 0.76 12.82 8.50
N ARG A 32 2.02 12.77 8.93
CA ARG A 32 3.15 12.16 8.19
C ARG A 32 3.08 10.64 8.09
N TYR A 33 2.22 10.03 8.90
CA TYR A 33 2.22 8.60 9.15
C TYR A 33 0.81 8.01 9.25
N ALA A 34 0.63 6.85 8.61
CA ALA A 34 -0.51 5.98 8.79
C ALA A 34 -0.30 4.98 9.94
N ARG A 35 -1.41 4.64 10.58
CA ARG A 35 -1.59 3.61 11.61
C ARG A 35 -2.67 2.63 11.17
N ILE A 36 -2.94 1.63 12.00
CA ILE A 36 -4.01 0.65 11.74
C ILE A 36 -5.35 1.40 11.60
N GLY A 37 -6.09 1.13 10.52
CA GLY A 37 -7.35 1.80 10.20
C GLY A 37 -7.24 2.97 9.23
N ASP A 38 -6.03 3.52 9.01
CA ASP A 38 -5.82 4.59 8.03
C ASP A 38 -5.77 4.02 6.60
N VAL A 39 -6.29 4.79 5.65
CA VAL A 39 -6.26 4.43 4.22
C VAL A 39 -5.03 5.05 3.56
N ILE A 40 -4.36 4.29 2.70
CA ILE A 40 -3.20 4.75 1.93
C ILE A 40 -3.41 4.54 0.43
N VAL A 41 -2.78 5.36 -0.38
CA VAL A 41 -2.52 5.09 -1.80
C VAL A 41 -1.19 4.37 -1.91
N ALA A 42 -1.18 3.23 -2.59
CA ALA A 42 0.01 2.42 -2.77
C ALA A 42 0.14 1.90 -4.21
N VAL A 43 1.36 1.50 -4.58
CA VAL A 43 1.68 0.87 -5.86
C VAL A 43 2.11 -0.57 -5.65
N ILE A 44 1.71 -1.46 -6.55
CA ILE A 44 2.07 -2.87 -6.53
C ILE A 44 3.52 -3.05 -6.98
N LYS A 45 4.35 -3.62 -6.10
CA LYS A 45 5.76 -3.95 -6.38
C LYS A 45 6.00 -5.43 -6.62
N ASP A 46 5.09 -6.28 -6.17
CA ASP A 46 5.09 -7.71 -6.48
C ASP A 46 3.65 -8.22 -6.54
N ALA A 47 3.37 -9.07 -7.53
CA ALA A 47 2.05 -9.63 -7.81
C ALA A 47 2.18 -11.09 -8.28
N VAL A 48 1.14 -11.88 -8.05
CA VAL A 48 1.02 -13.25 -8.57
C VAL A 48 0.79 -13.18 -10.09
N PRO A 49 1.52 -13.97 -10.91
CA PRO A 49 1.27 -14.08 -12.35
C PRO A 49 -0.14 -14.58 -12.68
N GLN A 50 -0.65 -14.23 -13.87
CA GLN A 50 -2.01 -14.62 -14.35
C GLN A 50 -3.19 -14.18 -13.47
N MET A 51 -2.99 -13.24 -12.55
CA MET A 51 -4.07 -12.56 -11.83
C MET A 51 -4.43 -11.22 -12.50
N PRO A 52 -5.62 -10.66 -12.23
CA PRO A 52 -6.02 -9.36 -12.79
C PRO A 52 -5.10 -8.18 -12.39
N LEU A 53 -4.41 -8.28 -11.25
CA LEU A 53 -3.51 -7.24 -10.77
C LEU A 53 -2.08 -7.49 -11.26
N GLU A 54 -1.47 -6.46 -11.82
CA GLU A 54 -0.09 -6.49 -12.31
C GLU A 54 0.82 -5.63 -11.43
N ARG A 55 2.12 -5.99 -11.41
CA ARG A 55 3.13 -5.13 -10.81
C ARG A 55 3.34 -3.89 -11.69
N SER A 56 3.58 -2.75 -11.05
CA SER A 56 3.91 -1.50 -11.72
C SER A 56 5.39 -1.20 -11.72
#